data_AF-A0A6B1ES43-F1
#
_entry.id   AF-A0A6B1ES43-F1
#
_cell.length_a   1.000
_cell.length_b   1.000
_cell.length_c   1.000
_cell.angle_alpha   90.00
_cell.angle_beta   90.00
_cell.angle_gamma   90.00
#
_symmetry.space_group_name_H-M   'P 1'
#
loop_
_entity.id
_entity.type
_entity.pdbx_description
1 polymer ?
#
loop_
_entity_poly.entity_id
_entity_poly.type
_entity_poly.pdbx_seq_one_letter_code
_entity_poly.pdbx_strand_id
1 'polypeptide(L)'
;MDLPVSLHISSLEYGYAAAERGACTVFNVACVAGGPTHIRRLFALAEAAGIECLIGTDQESTLGTAAQIHVGVSMPNLSLPCDPMGPVLYTASPAKERIRAEASHLYPPEGSGLGVELDEEKLRALTVASA
;
A
#
# COMPACT_ATOMS: atom_id res chain seq x y z
N MET A 1 -10.40 26.04 8.20
CA MET A 1 -9.29 25.44 7.44
C MET A 1 -9.89 24.27 6.69
N ASP A 2 -9.96 24.36 5.37
CA ASP A 2 -10.41 23.26 4.51
C ASP A 2 -9.22 22.32 4.25
N LEU A 3 -8.91 21.49 5.24
CA LEU A 3 -7.87 20.46 5.11
C LEU A 3 -8.49 19.15 4.63
N PRO A 4 -7.78 18.36 3.81
CA PRO A 4 -8.25 17.03 3.42
C PRO A 4 -8.49 16.14 4.65
N VAL A 5 -9.62 15.44 4.65
CA VAL A 5 -9.93 14.41 5.66
C VAL A 5 -9.78 13.06 4.99
N SER A 6 -8.80 12.27 5.43
CA SER A 6 -8.59 10.91 4.94
C SER A 6 -9.28 9.88 5.84
N LEU A 7 -9.74 8.80 5.22
CA LEU A 7 -10.36 7.67 5.91
C LEU A 7 -9.82 6.35 5.36
N HIS A 8 -9.51 5.40 6.24
CA HIS A 8 -9.12 4.05 5.83
C HIS A 8 -10.32 3.33 5.22
N ILE A 9 -10.23 2.95 3.95
CA ILE A 9 -11.27 2.24 3.22
C ILE A 9 -10.79 0.82 2.90
N SER A 10 -11.49 -0.18 3.43
CA SER A 10 -11.17 -1.60 3.23
C SER A 10 -12.15 -2.35 2.33
N SER A 11 -13.32 -1.79 2.02
CA SER A 11 -14.33 -2.43 1.17
C SER A 11 -15.04 -1.44 0.27
N LEU A 12 -15.59 -1.94 -0.85
CA LEU A 12 -16.37 -1.13 -1.79
C LEU A 12 -17.65 -0.60 -1.15
N GLU A 13 -18.31 -1.39 -0.31
CA GLU A 13 -19.52 -0.98 0.41
C GLU A 13 -19.22 0.19 1.35
N TYR A 14 -18.13 0.10 2.12
CA TYR A 14 -17.73 1.16 3.03
C TYR A 14 -17.26 2.41 2.29
N GLY A 15 -16.49 2.23 1.21
CA GLY A 15 -16.08 3.34 0.34
C GLY A 15 -17.27 4.05 -0.29
N TYR A 16 -18.28 3.30 -0.76
CA TYR A 16 -19.50 3.87 -1.34
C TYR A 16 -20.26 4.69 -0.29
N ALA A 17 -20.48 4.14 0.91
CA ALA A 17 -21.15 4.85 1.99
C ALA A 17 -20.38 6.11 2.43
N ALA A 18 -19.05 6.05 2.46
CA ALA A 18 -18.21 7.21 2.78
C ALA A 18 -18.33 8.33 1.73
N ALA A 19 -18.31 7.98 0.44
CA ALA A 19 -18.49 8.92 -0.66
C ALA A 19 -19.90 9.52 -0.67
N GLU A 20 -20.94 8.70 -0.56
CA GLU A 20 -22.35 9.11 -0.55
C GLU A 20 -22.63 10.13 0.57
N ARG A 21 -22.04 9.93 1.74
CA ARG A 21 -22.26 10.78 2.92
C ARG A 21 -21.31 11.98 3.00
N GLY A 22 -20.35 12.11 2.07
CA GLY A 22 -19.30 13.11 2.15
C GLY A 22 -18.45 13.00 3.41
N ALA A 23 -18.19 11.77 3.88
CA ALA A 23 -17.52 11.51 5.17
C ALA A 23 -16.01 11.82 5.14
N CYS A 24 -15.42 11.86 3.94
CA CYS A 24 -14.00 12.14 3.73
C CYS A 24 -13.78 12.71 2.33
N THR A 25 -12.64 13.34 2.13
CA THR A 25 -12.20 13.86 0.82
C THR A 25 -11.06 13.03 0.23
N VAL A 26 -10.55 12.05 0.99
CA VAL A 26 -9.44 11.18 0.59
C VAL A 26 -9.69 9.75 1.06
N PHE A 27 -9.52 8.77 0.16
CA PHE A 27 -9.46 7.38 0.54
C PHE A 27 -8.02 6.96 0.85
N ASN A 28 -7.79 6.48 2.07
CA ASN A 28 -6.57 5.77 2.44
C ASN A 28 -6.79 4.27 2.21
N VAL A 29 -6.09 3.68 1.24
CA VAL A 29 -6.25 2.28 0.84
C VAL A 29 -4.94 1.51 0.96
N ALA A 30 -5.00 0.27 1.45
CA ALA A 30 -3.81 -0.56 1.66
C ALA A 30 -4.05 -2.00 1.19
N CYS A 31 -3.00 -2.65 0.66
CA CYS A 31 -3.11 -4.01 0.10
C CYS A 31 -3.63 -5.04 1.12
N VAL A 32 -3.54 -4.78 2.44
CA VAL A 32 -4.12 -5.65 3.48
C VAL A 32 -5.63 -5.88 3.28
N ALA A 33 -6.33 -4.93 2.65
CA ALA A 33 -7.78 -4.95 2.49
C ALA A 33 -8.30 -6.05 1.54
N GLY A 34 -7.41 -6.72 0.80
CA GLY A 34 -7.78 -7.76 -0.16
C GLY A 34 -6.83 -7.90 -1.35
N GLY A 35 -5.61 -7.37 -1.24
CA GLY A 35 -4.56 -7.42 -2.24
C GLY A 35 -4.69 -6.39 -3.36
N PRO A 36 -3.73 -6.38 -4.31
CA PRO A 36 -3.63 -5.37 -5.36
C PRO A 36 -4.88 -5.22 -6.21
N THR A 37 -5.52 -6.34 -6.59
CA THR A 37 -6.74 -6.32 -7.41
C THR A 37 -7.91 -5.65 -6.68
N HIS A 38 -8.05 -5.91 -5.38
CA HIS A 38 -9.13 -5.34 -4.59
C HIS A 38 -8.96 -3.84 -4.40
N ILE A 39 -7.77 -3.39 -3.99
CA ILE A 39 -7.56 -1.96 -3.74
C ILE A 39 -7.62 -1.12 -5.02
N ARG A 40 -7.26 -1.67 -6.18
CA ARG A 40 -7.48 -1.01 -7.48
C ARG A 40 -8.97 -0.72 -7.75
N ARG A 41 -9.88 -1.55 -7.24
CA ARG A 41 -11.33 -1.27 -7.33
C ARG A 41 -11.73 -0.11 -6.41
N LEU A 42 -11.09 0.02 -5.25
CA LEU A 42 -11.29 1.16 -4.35
C LEU A 42 -10.75 2.46 -4.97
N PHE A 43 -9.59 2.42 -5.62
CA PHE A 43 -9.08 3.55 -6.41
C PHE A 43 -10.07 3.96 -7.51
N ALA A 44 -10.62 3.00 -8.27
CA ALA A 44 -11.60 3.28 -9.31
C ALA A 44 -12.92 3.85 -8.76
N LEU A 45 -13.37 3.38 -7.59
CA LEU A 45 -14.52 3.95 -6.89
C LEU A 45 -14.26 5.40 -6.47
N ALA A 46 -13.08 5.68 -5.90
CA ALA A 46 -12.68 7.03 -5.52
C ALA A 46 -12.62 7.96 -6.72
N GLU A 47 -12.00 7.52 -7.82
CA GLU A 47 -11.92 8.26 -9.08
C GLU A 47 -13.32 8.62 -9.60
N ALA A 48 -14.25 7.66 -9.62
CA ALA A 48 -15.64 7.88 -10.03
C ALA A 48 -16.40 8.85 -9.11
N ALA A 49 -16.02 8.93 -7.83
CA ALA A 49 -16.60 9.82 -6.84
C ALA A 49 -15.90 11.20 -6.76
N GLY A 50 -14.85 11.44 -7.55
CA GLY A 50 -14.04 12.65 -7.45
C GLY A 50 -13.22 12.75 -6.16
N ILE A 51 -12.89 11.61 -5.56
CA ILE A 51 -12.13 11.49 -4.32
C ILE A 51 -10.67 11.13 -4.65
N GLU A 52 -9.74 11.83 -4.01
CA GLU A 52 -8.32 11.54 -4.10
C GLU A 52 -7.93 10.31 -3.27
N CYS A 53 -6.81 9.67 -3.58
CA CYS A 53 -6.32 8.53 -2.83
C CYS A 53 -4.90 8.73 -2.31
N LEU A 54 -4.60 8.02 -1.23
CA LEU A 54 -3.26 7.72 -0.77
C LEU A 54 -3.15 6.23 -0.45
N ILE A 55 -1.93 5.71 -0.48
CA ILE A 55 -1.64 4.34 -0.05
C ILE A 55 -1.26 4.32 1.43
N GLY A 56 -1.98 3.48 2.16
CA GLY A 56 -1.80 3.19 3.58
C GLY A 56 -0.65 2.22 3.88
N THR A 57 -0.47 1.92 5.16
CA THR A 57 0.40 0.84 5.62
C THR A 57 -0.25 -0.02 6.68
N ASP A 58 0.02 -1.32 6.61
CA ASP A 58 -0.27 -2.29 7.65
C ASP A 58 1.01 -3.01 8.07
N GLN A 59 2.13 -2.28 8.06
CA GLN A 59 3.45 -2.75 8.50
C GLN A 59 3.94 -3.95 7.68
N GLU A 60 3.84 -3.86 6.36
CA GLU A 60 4.28 -4.90 5.46
C GLU A 60 5.82 -5.05 5.46
N SER A 61 6.32 -6.26 5.19
CA SER A 61 7.73 -6.44 4.82
C SER A 61 7.98 -5.97 3.38
N THR A 62 9.23 -6.11 2.89
CA THR A 62 9.61 -5.81 1.49
C THR A 62 8.59 -6.35 0.47
N LEU A 63 8.05 -7.55 0.69
CA LEU A 63 7.11 -8.20 -0.22
C LEU A 63 5.79 -7.43 -0.35
N GLY A 64 5.15 -7.12 0.78
CA GLY A 64 3.88 -6.39 0.76
C GLY A 64 4.08 -4.94 0.32
N THR A 65 5.16 -4.29 0.76
CA THR A 65 5.48 -2.94 0.30
C THR A 65 5.69 -2.87 -1.21
N ALA A 66 6.38 -3.85 -1.82
CA ALA A 66 6.53 -3.92 -3.27
C ALA A 66 5.15 -3.97 -3.97
N ALA A 67 4.23 -4.78 -3.46
CA ALA A 67 2.87 -4.88 -4.02
C ALA A 67 2.13 -3.54 -3.96
N GLN A 68 2.27 -2.82 -2.84
CA GLN A 68 1.71 -1.48 -2.68
C GLN A 68 2.31 -0.48 -3.66
N ILE A 69 3.64 -0.48 -3.83
CA ILE A 69 4.33 0.42 -4.78
C ILE A 69 3.87 0.16 -6.21
N HIS A 70 3.78 -1.11 -6.63
CA HIS A 70 3.28 -1.47 -7.97
C HIS A 70 1.87 -0.97 -8.23
N VAL A 71 0.98 -1.03 -7.22
CA VAL A 71 -0.35 -0.39 -7.34
C VAL A 71 -0.19 1.12 -7.44
N GLY A 72 0.56 1.74 -6.53
CA GLY A 72 0.70 3.18 -6.45
C GLY A 72 1.20 3.83 -7.74
N VAL A 73 2.26 3.29 -8.35
CA VAL A 73 2.79 3.82 -9.62
C VAL A 73 1.86 3.61 -10.81
N SER A 74 0.83 2.76 -10.68
CA SER A 74 -0.13 2.46 -11.73
C SER A 74 -1.44 3.23 -11.64
N MET A 75 -1.72 3.92 -10.53
CA MET A 75 -3.00 4.61 -10.29
C MET A 75 -2.90 6.12 -10.57
N PRO A 76 -3.83 6.70 -11.35
CA PRO A 76 -3.77 8.12 -11.74
C PRO A 76 -4.20 9.09 -10.63
N ASN A 77 -4.96 8.63 -9.64
CA ASN A 77 -5.52 9.42 -8.55
C ASN A 77 -4.78 9.23 -7.21
N LEU A 78 -3.48 8.90 -7.26
CA LEU A 78 -2.59 8.90 -6.10
C LEU A 78 -1.89 10.25 -5.97
N SER A 79 -2.54 11.21 -5.32
CA SER A 79 -2.11 12.62 -5.31
C SER A 79 -1.52 13.10 -3.98
N LEU A 80 -1.57 12.27 -2.94
CA LEU A 80 -1.15 12.61 -1.59
C LEU A 80 0.04 11.77 -1.12
N PRO A 81 0.86 12.28 -0.18
CA PRO A 81 1.91 11.49 0.46
C PRO A 81 1.35 10.20 1.06
N CYS A 82 2.00 9.09 0.72
CA CYS A 82 1.67 7.76 1.23
C CYS A 82 2.46 7.47 2.51
N ASP A 83 2.02 6.47 3.28
CA ASP A 83 2.67 6.05 4.53
C ASP A 83 3.16 4.58 4.59
N PRO A 84 3.50 3.85 3.50
CA PRO A 84 4.10 2.52 3.58
C PRO A 84 5.48 2.50 4.28
N MET A 85 5.49 2.34 5.61
CA MET A 85 6.70 2.48 6.45
C MET A 85 7.44 1.17 6.73
N GLY A 86 6.90 0.03 6.29
CA GLY A 86 7.51 -1.30 6.43
C GLY A 86 9.05 -1.37 6.23
N PRO A 87 9.61 -0.79 5.15
CA PRO A 87 11.05 -0.87 4.87
C PRO A 87 11.95 -0.24 5.94
N VAL A 88 11.46 0.78 6.65
CA VAL A 88 12.21 1.53 7.68
C VAL A 88 11.88 1.09 9.10
N LEU A 89 10.75 0.41 9.30
CA LEU A 89 10.31 -0.06 10.62
C LEU A 89 11.11 -1.28 11.11
N TYR A 90 11.42 -2.22 10.21
CA TYR A 90 12.04 -3.49 10.57
C TYR A 90 13.56 -3.50 10.41
N THR A 91 14.28 -4.03 11.41
CA THR A 91 15.74 -4.21 11.34
C THR A 91 16.16 -5.41 10.49
N ALA A 92 15.27 -6.38 10.26
CA ALA A 92 15.47 -7.52 9.36
C ALA A 92 14.38 -7.61 8.27
N SER A 93 14.68 -8.26 7.15
CA SER A 93 13.72 -8.57 6.08
C SER A 93 13.99 -9.98 5.54
N PRO A 94 12.95 -10.76 5.19
CA PRO A 94 13.11 -12.07 4.55
C PRO A 94 13.53 -11.97 3.08
N ALA A 95 13.58 -10.76 2.50
CA ALA A 95 14.06 -10.55 1.14
C ALA A 95 15.60 -10.46 1.07
N LYS A 96 16.17 -10.79 -0.08
CA LYS A 96 17.60 -10.58 -0.36
C LYS A 96 17.95 -9.08 -0.34
N GLU A 97 17.14 -8.30 -1.04
CA GLU A 97 17.22 -6.84 -1.18
C GLU A 97 16.00 -6.20 -0.52
N ARG A 98 16.16 -5.01 0.08
CA ARG A 98 15.02 -4.23 0.62
C ARG A 98 14.46 -3.29 -0.44
N ILE A 99 13.23 -2.82 -0.24
CA ILE A 99 12.71 -1.68 -1.01
C ILE A 99 13.65 -0.49 -0.83
N ARG A 100 14.03 0.14 -1.95
CA ARG A 100 14.78 1.40 -1.93
C ARG A 100 13.89 2.51 -1.38
N ALA A 101 14.28 3.04 -0.23
CA ALA A 101 13.69 4.22 0.40
C ALA A 101 14.72 5.34 0.43
N GLU A 102 14.52 6.40 -0.34
CA GLU A 102 15.48 7.50 -0.49
C GLU A 102 14.74 8.82 -0.75
N ALA A 103 15.25 9.94 -0.21
CA ALA A 103 14.70 11.28 -0.44
C ALA A 103 13.18 11.38 -0.22
N SER A 104 12.65 10.70 0.81
CA SER A 104 11.21 10.62 1.13
C SER A 104 10.35 9.91 0.09
N HIS A 105 10.94 9.07 -0.76
CA HIS A 105 10.25 8.26 -1.75
C HIS A 105 10.55 6.78 -1.56
N LEU A 106 9.58 5.95 -1.95
CA LEU A 106 9.81 4.53 -2.22
C LEU A 106 9.84 4.30 -3.72
N TYR A 107 10.77 3.48 -4.17
CA TYR A 107 10.98 3.23 -5.60
C TYR A 107 10.43 1.85 -6.02
N PRO A 108 9.82 1.73 -7.20
CA PRO A 108 9.38 0.44 -7.73
C PRO A 108 10.60 -0.47 -7.94
N PRO A 109 10.51 -1.76 -7.56
CA PRO A 109 11.53 -2.74 -7.92
C PRO A 109 11.68 -2.86 -9.44
N GLU A 110 12.91 -3.03 -9.92
CA GLU A 110 13.21 -3.10 -11.37
C GLU A 110 13.07 -4.51 -11.95
N GLY A 111 13.04 -5.54 -11.09
CA GLY A 111 12.93 -6.95 -11.50
C GLY A 111 11.54 -7.35 -12.00
N SER A 112 11.46 -8.51 -12.65
CA SER A 112 10.18 -9.05 -13.14
C SER A 112 9.24 -9.50 -12.02
N GLY A 113 7.95 -9.57 -12.33
CA GLY A 113 6.92 -9.92 -11.35
C GLY A 113 6.82 -8.85 -10.26
N LEU A 114 6.98 -9.26 -9.00
CA LEU A 114 7.03 -8.33 -7.88
C LEU A 114 8.38 -7.58 -7.80
N GLY A 115 9.43 -8.11 -8.45
CA GLY A 115 10.80 -7.62 -8.34
C GLY A 115 11.44 -7.84 -6.96
N VAL A 116 10.94 -8.81 -6.20
CA VAL A 116 11.46 -9.19 -4.87
C VAL A 116 11.88 -10.66 -4.89
N GLU A 117 13.11 -10.93 -4.44
CA GLU A 117 13.62 -12.28 -4.25
C GLU A 117 13.76 -12.58 -2.75
N LEU A 118 13.26 -13.74 -2.31
CA LEU A 118 13.37 -14.19 -0.93
C LEU A 118 14.75 -14.78 -0.64
N ASP A 119 15.19 -14.57 0.60
CA ASP A 119 16.37 -15.18 1.16
C ASP A 119 15.93 -16.32 2.08
N GLU A 120 16.08 -17.55 1.61
CA GLU A 120 15.59 -18.76 2.28
C GLU A 120 16.22 -18.95 3.68
N GLU A 121 17.46 -18.51 3.89
CA GLU A 121 18.11 -18.60 5.20
C GLU A 121 17.52 -17.57 6.16
N LYS A 122 17.34 -16.32 5.72
CA LYS A 122 16.67 -15.29 6.54
C LYS A 122 15.23 -15.67 6.83
N LEU A 123 14.51 -16.20 5.84
CA LEU A 123 13.12 -16.63 6.00
C LEU A 123 13.01 -17.72 7.07
N ARG A 124 13.87 -18.75 7.03
CA ARG A 124 13.94 -19.76 8.08
C ARG A 124 14.27 -19.15 9.45
N ALA A 125 15.25 -18.27 9.53
CA ALA A 125 15.65 -17.64 10.79
C ALA A 125 14.57 -16.73 11.40
N LEU A 126 13.74 -16.08 10.57
CA LEU A 126 12.63 -15.21 10.99
C LEU A 126 11.32 -15.96 11.26
N THR A 127 11.25 -17.25 10.94
CA THR A 127 10.04 -18.06 11.15
C THR A 127 9.89 -18.42 12.62
N VAL A 128 8.82 -17.94 13.26
CA VAL A 128 8.53 -18.20 14.68
C VAL A 128 7.52 -19.34 14.91
N ALA A 129 6.79 -19.73 13.87
CA ALA A 129 5.85 -20.84 13.86
C ALA A 129 5.69 -21.35 12.41
N SER A 130 5.57 -22.67 12.24
CA SER A 130 5.21 -23.31 10.97
C SER A 130 3.75 -23.78 11.01
N ALA A 131 3.07 -23.70 9.86
CA ALA A 131 1.70 -24.19 9.69
C ALA A 131 1.60 -25.72 9.82
#